data_AF-A0AAC8UU11-F1
#
_entry.id   AF-A0AAC8UU11-F1
#
_cell.length_a   1.000
_cell.length_b   1.000
_cell.length_c   1.000
_cell.angle_alpha   90.00
_cell.angle_beta   90.00
_cell.angle_gamma   90.00
#
_symmetry.space_group_name_H-M   'P 1'
#
loop_
_entity.id
_entity.type
_entity.pdbx_description
1 polymer ?
#
loop_
_entity_poly.entity_id
_entity_poly.type
_entity_poly.pdbx_seq_one_letter_code
_entity_poly.pdbx_strand_id
1 'polypeptide(L)' 'MAVKARKVGNSTVLTVPAEIKVADEYDVYQGRDGQIVYTPKERNPFLNPEFIATHDLTQKEEFGGHLVGNEIPQD' A
#
# COMPACT_ATOMS: atom_id res chain seq x y z
N MET A 1 2.12 -19.72 -16.10
CA MET A 1 3.57 -19.66 -15.88
C MET A 1 3.91 -20.34 -14.57
N ALA A 2 5.00 -21.10 -14.50
CA ALA A 2 5.49 -21.72 -13.27
C ALA A 2 6.98 -21.41 -13.12
N VAL A 3 7.40 -21.01 -11.93
CA VAL A 3 8.80 -20.70 -11.60
C VAL A 3 9.28 -21.65 -10.52
N LYS A 4 10.55 -22.05 -10.58
CA LYS A 4 11.17 -22.90 -9.55
C LYS A 4 11.97 -22.03 -8.60
N ALA A 5 11.82 -22.30 -7.30
CA ALA A 5 12.67 -21.70 -6.29
C ALA A 5 14.13 -22.17 -6.46
N ARG A 6 15.08 -21.27 -6.21
CA ARG A 6 16.51 -21.59 -6.17
C ARG A 6 17.15 -21.07 -4.90
N LYS A 7 18.19 -21.76 -4.44
CA LYS A 7 18.97 -21.34 -3.28
C LYS A 7 20.13 -20.44 -3.72
N VAL A 8 20.26 -19.27 -3.11
CA VAL A 8 21.36 -18.33 -3.31
C VAL A 8 21.94 -18.00 -1.93
N GLY A 9 23.12 -18.53 -1.63
CA GLY A 9 23.67 -18.49 -0.28
C GLY A 9 22.73 -19.18 0.72
N ASN A 10 22.28 -18.43 1.72
CA ASN A 10 21.34 -18.89 2.74
C ASN A 10 19.87 -18.53 2.44
N SER A 11 19.60 -17.94 1.28
CA SER A 11 18.27 -17.44 0.92
C SER A 11 17.62 -18.29 -0.17
N THR A 12 16.29 -18.38 -0.13
CA THR A 12 15.48 -18.93 -1.22
C THR A 12 14.97 -17.79 -2.08
N VAL A 13 15.16 -17.89 -3.40
CA VAL A 13 14.80 -16.84 -4.35
C VAL A 13 13.82 -17.40 -5.38
N LEU A 14 12.74 -16.67 -5.62
CA LEU A 14 11.79 -16.90 -6.71
C LEU A 14 12.08 -15.89 -7.83
N THR A 15 12.24 -16.37 -9.06
CA THR A 15 12.44 -15.48 -10.21
C THR A 15 11.11 -14.90 -10.65
N VAL A 16 11.05 -13.59 -10.86
CA VAL A 16 9.88 -12.90 -11.42
C VAL A 16 10.00 -12.91 -12.96
N PRO A 17 8.99 -13.41 -13.69
CA PRO A 17 8.96 -13.34 -15.15
C PRO A 17 9.04 -11.89 -15.66
N ALA A 18 9.71 -11.67 -16.79
CA ALA A 18 9.99 -10.35 -17.35
C ALA A 18 8.73 -9.52 -17.71
N GLU A 19 7.60 -10.18 -17.89
CA GLU A 19 6.31 -9.56 -18.21
C GLU A 19 5.70 -8.84 -17.00
N ILE A 20 6.15 -9.15 -15.78
CA ILE A 20 5.65 -8.57 -14.54
C ILE A 20 6.51 -7.36 -14.17
N LYS A 21 5.87 -6.19 -14.02
CA LYS A 21 6.55 -4.98 -13.53
C LYS A 21 6.94 -5.16 -12.07
N VAL A 22 8.17 -4.79 -11.74
CA VAL A 22 8.70 -4.87 -10.38
C VAL A 22 8.95 -3.47 -9.79
N ALA A 23 8.72 -3.33 -8.49
CA ALA A 23 9.20 -2.22 -7.67
C ALA A 23 10.59 -2.53 -7.07
N ASP A 24 11.21 -1.51 -6.47
CA ASP A 24 12.53 -1.63 -5.83
C ASP A 24 12.48 -2.37 -4.49
N GLU A 25 11.40 -2.17 -3.71
CA GLU A 25 11.21 -2.76 -2.39
C GLU A 25 9.79 -3.32 -2.21
N TYR A 26 9.68 -4.35 -1.38
CA TYR A 26 8.41 -5.00 -1.06
C TYR A 26 8.33 -5.34 0.43
N ASP A 27 7.13 -5.19 0.99
CA ASP A 27 6.76 -5.86 2.23
C ASP A 27 6.34 -7.30 1.92
N VAL A 28 6.88 -8.25 2.68
CA VAL A 28 6.73 -9.69 2.42
C VAL A 28 6.09 -10.36 3.62
N TYR A 29 5.01 -11.11 3.39
CA TYR A 29 4.34 -11.87 4.43
C TYR A 29 3.72 -13.16 3.88
N GLN A 30 3.41 -14.08 4.80
CA GLN A 30 2.70 -15.31 4.47
C GLN A 30 1.20 -15.10 4.65
N GLY A 31 0.46 -15.19 3.55
CA GLY A 31 -1.00 -15.14 3.53
C GLY A 31 -1.62 -16.48 3.93
N ARG A 32 -2.94 -16.58 3.71
CA ARG A 32 -3.68 -17.85 3.91
C ARG A 32 -3.18 -18.90 2.93
N ASP A 33 -3.24 -20.17 3.34
CA ASP A 33 -2.85 -21.32 2.53
C ASP A 33 -1.36 -21.33 2.11
N GLY A 34 -0.51 -20.65 2.88
CA GLY A 34 0.93 -20.64 2.66
C GLY A 34 1.38 -19.78 1.48
N GLN A 35 0.49 -18.94 0.93
CA GLN A 35 0.84 -17.98 -0.11
C GLN A 35 1.90 -17.01 0.39
N ILE A 36 2.90 -16.72 -0.45
CA ILE A 36 3.88 -15.66 -0.16
C ILE A 36 3.44 -14.43 -0.92
N VAL A 37 3.06 -13.38 -0.19
CA VAL A 37 2.56 -12.14 -0.77
C VAL A 37 3.65 -11.08 -0.69
N TYR A 38 3.91 -10.45 -1.84
CA TYR A 38 4.83 -9.33 -1.98
C TYR A 38 4.01 -8.09 -2.32
N THR A 39 3.99 -7.10 -1.44
CA THR A 39 3.30 -5.83 -1.68
C THR A 39 4.34 -4.75 -1.95
N PRO A 40 4.32 -4.06 -3.10
CA PRO A 40 5.24 -2.97 -3.37
C PRO A 40 5.23 -1.95 -2.23
N LYS A 41 6.42 -1.56 -1.78
CA LYS A 41 6.52 -0.55 -0.74
C LYS A 41 6.38 0.82 -1.37
N GLU A 42 5.22 1.42 -1.18
CA GLU A 42 4.92 2.77 -1.67
C GLU A 42 5.10 3.79 -0.54
N ARG A 43 5.49 5.02 -0.91
CA ARG A 43 5.50 6.13 0.05
C ARG A 43 4.06 6.48 0.38
N ASN A 44 3.74 6.51 1.68
CA ASN A 44 2.42 6.93 2.12
C ASN A 44 2.13 8.36 1.61
N PRO A 45 1.11 8.56 0.76
CA PRO A 45 0.81 9.86 0.18
C PRO A 45 0.39 10.89 1.24
N PHE A 46 -0.22 10.44 2.34
CA PHE A 46 -0.65 11.29 3.45
C PHE A 46 0.50 11.74 4.37
N LEU A 47 1.69 11.18 4.20
CA LEU A 47 2.92 11.61 4.87
C LEU A 47 3.89 12.29 3.92
N ASN A 48 3.53 12.46 2.65
CA ASN A 48 4.37 13.09 1.64
C ASN A 48 3.98 14.58 1.50
N PRO A 49 4.82 15.54 1.95
CA PRO A 49 4.51 16.97 1.86
C PRO A 49 4.25 17.45 0.43
N GLU A 50 4.96 16.90 -0.56
CA GLU A 50 4.79 17.27 -1.98
C GLU A 50 3.44 16.80 -2.51
N PHE A 51 3.01 15.60 -2.11
CA PHE A 51 1.70 15.06 -2.48
C PHE A 51 0.58 15.91 -1.89
N ILE A 52 0.67 16.22 -0.60
CA ILE A 52 -0.32 17.05 0.11
C ILE A 52 -0.41 18.46 -0.48
N ALA A 53 0.72 19.05 -0.89
CA ALA A 53 0.75 20.39 -1.47
C ALA A 53 0.17 20.47 -2.90
N THR A 54 0.12 19.35 -3.62
CA THR A 54 -0.26 19.31 -5.05
C THR A 54 -1.63 18.70 -5.31
N HIS A 55 -2.23 18.02 -4.33
CA HIS A 55 -3.51 17.34 -4.48
C HIS A 55 -4.60 18.03 -3.67
N ASP A 56 -5.79 18.14 -4.26
CA ASP A 56 -6.99 18.57 -3.53
C ASP A 56 -7.46 17.44 -2.63
N LEU A 57 -7.27 17.61 -1.32
CA LEU A 57 -7.71 16.66 -0.29
C LEU A 57 -9.06 17.06 0.33
N THR A 58 -9.76 18.04 -0.25
CA THR A 58 -11.09 18.42 0.21
C THR A 58 -12.13 17.44 -0.33
N GLN A 59 -13.14 17.12 0.49
CA GLN A 59 -14.34 16.46 0.02
C GLN A 59 -15.56 17.31 0.37
N LYS A 60 -16.60 17.22 -0.45
CA LYS A 60 -17.90 17.76 -0.07
C LYS A 60 -18.49 16.85 1.00
N GLU A 61 -18.91 17.43 2.12
CA GLU A 61 -19.67 16.72 3.16
C GLU A 61 -20.91 16.06 2.56
N GLU A 62 -21.02 14.74 2.75
CA GLU A 62 -22.21 13.96 2.38
C GLU A 62 -23.37 14.22 3.36
N PHE A 63 -23.04 14.60 4.60
CA PHE A 63 -24.02 14.93 5.63
C PHE A 63 -24.15 16.45 5.77
N GLY A 64 -25.36 16.98 5.55
CA GLY A 64 -25.68 18.39 5.77
C GLY A 64 -26.51 18.59 7.03
N GLY A 65 -26.34 19.72 7.71
CA GLY A 65 -27.13 20.07 8.88
C GLY A 65 -26.51 21.17 9.75
N HIS A 66 -27.21 21.55 10.82
CA HIS A 66 -26.74 22.59 11.76
C HIS A 66 -25.54 22.15 12.63
N LEU A 67 -25.14 20.88 12.53
CA LEU A 67 -24.02 20.30 13.28
C LEU A 67 -22.75 20.11 12.43
N VAL A 68 -22.75 20.50 11.15
CA VAL A 68 -21.55 20.44 10.30
C VAL A 68 -20.42 21.25 10.94
N GLY A 69 -19.28 20.61 11.21
CA GLY A 69 -18.13 21.21 11.90
C GLY A 69 -18.27 21.31 13.43
N ASN A 70 -19.39 20.86 13.99
CA ASN A 70 -19.64 20.71 15.44
C ASN A 70 -19.97 19.25 15.81
N GLU A 71 -19.43 18.28 15.05
CA GLU A 71 -19.73 16.85 15.21
C GLU A 71 -19.18 16.24 16.50
N ILE A 72 -18.26 16.94 17.18
CA ILE A 72 -17.70 16.51 18.47
C ILE A 72 -18.59 17.13 19.56
N PRO A 73 -19.36 16.33 20.32
CA PRO A 73 -20.12 16.83 21.46
C PRO A 73 -19.16 17.41 22.49
N GLN A 74 -19.37 18.66 22.90
CA GLN A 74 -18.72 19.20 24.09
C GLN A 74 -19.61 18.86 25.28
N ASP A 75 -19.21 17.83 26.02
CA ASP A 75 -19.72 17.57 27.38
C ASP A 75 -19.13 18.59 28.37
#